data_AF-X1R9H9-F1
#
_entry.id   AF-X1R9H9-F1
#
_cell.length_a   1.000
_cell.length_b   1.000
_cell.length_c   1.000
_cell.angle_alpha   90.00
_cell.angle_beta   90.00
_cell.angle_gamma   90.00
#
_symmetry.space_group_name_H-M   'P 1'
#
loop_
_entity.id
_entity.type
_entity.pdbx_description
1 polymer ?
#
loop_
_entity_poly.entity_id
_entity_poly.type
_entity_poly.pdbx_seq_one_letter_code
_entity_poly.pdbx_strand_id
1 'polypeptide(L)' 'MAGNTRGKVKEHAEGIHRNFDWIQYHCEKLLGLIGDKKPNLSEAVGLLAKSVTELDKLVQSLYSKL' A
#
# COMPACT_ATOMS: atom_id res chain seq x y z
N MET A 1 0.78 -15.39 -28.46
CA MET A 1 1.05 -15.85 -27.08
C MET A 1 0.35 -14.94 -26.05
N ALA A 2 -0.98 -14.91 -26.03
CA ALA A 2 -1.78 -14.13 -25.08
C ALA A 2 -1.83 -14.76 -23.67
N GLY A 3 -1.31 -15.98 -23.49
CA GLY A 3 -1.46 -16.77 -22.26
C GLY A 3 -0.61 -16.33 -21.06
N ASN A 4 0.43 -15.50 -21.23
CA ASN A 4 1.33 -15.11 -20.13
C ASN A 4 1.16 -13.65 -19.66
N THR A 5 0.35 -12.83 -20.34
CA THR A 5 0.20 -11.41 -19.97
C THR A 5 -0.46 -11.27 -18.60
N ARG A 6 -1.53 -12.05 -18.34
CA ARG A 6 -2.24 -12.02 -17.06
C ARG A 6 -1.34 -12.47 -15.89
N GLY A 7 -0.53 -13.50 -16.09
CA GLY A 7 0.43 -13.98 -15.09
C GLY A 7 1.44 -12.90 -14.71
N LYS A 8 2.10 -12.31 -15.71
CA LYS A 8 3.06 -11.22 -15.50
C LYS A 8 2.45 -9.99 -14.83
N VAL A 9 1.22 -9.61 -15.19
CA VAL A 9 0.55 -8.48 -14.52
C VAL A 9 0.31 -8.78 -13.05
N LYS A 10 -0.09 -10.00 -12.70
CA LYS A 10 -0.25 -10.40 -11.28
C LYS A 10 1.09 -10.40 -10.54
N GLU A 11 2.16 -10.92 -11.13
CA GLU A 11 3.51 -10.90 -10.51
C GLU A 11 3.95 -9.47 -10.17
N HIS A 12 3.75 -8.52 -11.09
CA HIS A 12 4.06 -7.12 -10.82
C HIS A 12 3.13 -6.50 -9.77
N ALA A 13 1.84 -6.82 -9.80
CA ALA A 13 0.89 -6.36 -8.79
C ALA A 13 1.22 -6.88 -7.38
N GLU A 14 1.63 -8.15 -7.25
CA GLU A 14 2.14 -8.73 -6.00
C GLU A 14 3.39 -8.02 -5.48
N GLY A 15 4.27 -7.56 -6.37
CA GLY A 15 5.41 -6.73 -6.00
C GLY A 15 4.97 -5.38 -5.42
N ILE A 16 3.94 -4.76 -6.01
CA ILE A 16 3.37 -3.50 -5.51
C ILE A 16 2.69 -3.70 -4.16
N HIS A 17 1.88 -4.76 -3.99
CA HIS A 17 1.24 -5.11 -2.72
C HIS A 17 2.26 -5.22 -1.58
N ARG A 18 3.38 -5.94 -1.80
CA ARG A 18 4.46 -6.07 -0.81
C ARG A 18 5.11 -4.73 -0.43
N ASN A 19 5.26 -3.81 -1.39
CA ASN A 19 5.77 -2.47 -1.10
C ASN A 19 4.78 -1.67 -0.25
N PHE A 20 3.48 -1.79 -0.52
CA PHE A 20 2.44 -1.14 0.27
C PHE A 20 2.36 -1.69 1.70
N ASP A 21 2.50 -3.01 1.89
CA ASP A 21 2.64 -3.61 3.22
C ASP A 21 3.82 -3.03 3.99
N TRP A 22 4.97 -2.86 3.32
CA TRP A 22 6.16 -2.28 3.94
C TRP A 22 5.97 -0.82 4.35
N ILE A 23 5.29 -0.03 3.52
CA ILE A 23 4.95 1.36 3.86
C ILE A 23 4.00 1.39 5.06
N GLN A 24 2.97 0.55 5.10
CA GLN A 24 2.04 0.47 6.23
C GLN A 24 2.76 0.12 7.54
N TYR A 25 3.63 -0.89 7.51
CA TYR A 25 4.48 -1.25 8.65
C TYR A 25 5.27 -0.05 9.18
N HIS A 26 5.89 0.73 8.29
CA HIS A 26 6.65 1.91 8.70
C HIS A 26 5.78 3.06 9.19
N CYS A 27 4.57 3.24 8.64
CA CYS A 27 3.61 4.19 9.19
C CYS A 27 3.24 3.84 10.64
N GLU A 28 3.02 2.56 10.95
CA GLU A 28 2.76 2.13 12.33
C GLU A 28 3.95 2.40 13.26
N LYS A 29 5.19 2.12 12.80
CA LYS A 29 6.39 2.45 13.58
C LYS A 29 6.53 3.95 13.82
N LEU A 30 6.25 4.78 12.82
CA LEU A 30 6.27 6.22 12.95
C LEU A 30 5.23 6.70 13.98
N LEU A 31 4.00 6.18 13.92
CA LEU A 31 2.96 6.49 14.91
C LEU A 31 3.37 6.09 16.32
N GLY A 32 4.01 4.94 16.50
CA GLY A 32 4.56 4.53 17.80
C GLY A 32 5.65 5.48 18.35
N LEU A 33 6.41 6.14 17.48
CA LEU A 33 7.46 7.08 17.86
C LEU A 33 6.94 8.49 18.14
N ILE A 34 6.04 8.99 17.29
CA ILE A 34 5.59 10.39 17.29
C ILE A 34 4.26 10.60 18.02
N GLY A 35 3.42 9.56 18.10
CA GLY A 35 2.12 9.45 18.76
C GLY A 35 1.53 10.74 19.33
N ASP A 36 1.34 10.77 20.65
CA ASP A 36 0.71 11.89 21.35
C ASP A 36 1.60 13.13 21.44
N LYS A 37 2.89 12.99 21.11
CA LYS A 37 3.87 14.08 21.21
C LYS A 37 3.68 15.13 20.11
N LYS A 38 3.19 14.72 18.94
CA LYS A 38 3.02 15.59 17.76
C LYS A 38 1.75 15.21 16.97
N PRO A 39 0.56 15.68 17.40
CA PRO A 39 -0.72 15.28 16.81
C PRO A 39 -0.81 15.56 15.31
N ASN A 40 -0.32 16.70 14.83
CA ASN A 40 -0.33 17.04 13.40
C ASN A 40 0.49 16.06 12.54
N LEU A 41 1.61 15.54 13.08
CA LEU A 41 2.42 14.55 12.35
C LEU A 41 1.77 13.17 12.39
N SER A 42 1.16 12.80 13.52
CA SER A 42 0.39 11.58 13.64
C SER A 42 -0.80 11.55 12.66
N GLU A 43 -1.48 12.68 12.49
CA GLU A 43 -2.53 12.84 11.48
C GLU A 43 -1.99 12.63 10.06
N ALA A 44 -0.87 13.28 9.72
CA ALA A 44 -0.24 13.12 8.40
C ALA A 44 0.18 11.67 8.11
N VAL A 45 0.75 10.97 9.09
CA VAL A 45 1.13 9.55 8.95
C VAL A 45 -0.12 8.66 8.83
N GLY A 46 -1.18 8.95 9.59
CA GLY A 46 -2.46 8.25 9.47
C GLY A 46 -3.11 8.43 8.10
N LEU A 47 -3.02 9.63 7.51
CA LEU A 47 -3.47 9.89 6.14
C LEU A 47 -2.64 9.11 5.12
N LEU A 48 -1.31 9.09 5.27
CA LEU A 48 -0.44 8.31 4.39
C LEU A 48 -0.79 6.82 4.42
N ALA A 49 -0.98 6.23 5.61
CA ALA A 49 -1.37 4.83 5.76
C ALA A 49 -2.69 4.54 5.04
N LYS A 50 -3.71 5.40 5.22
CA LYS A 50 -5.01 5.27 4.52
C LYS A 50 -4.86 5.37 3.01
N SER A 51 -4.07 6.32 2.50
CA SER A 51 -3.83 6.46 1.06
C SER A 51 -3.19 5.22 0.47
N VAL A 52 -2.24 4.60 1.17
CA VAL A 52 -1.60 3.35 0.73
C VAL A 52 -2.62 2.21 0.66
N THR A 53 -3.52 2.08 1.64
CA THR A 53 -4.60 1.09 1.59
C THR A 53 -5.53 1.30 0.38
N GLU A 54 -5.87 2.55 0.04
CA GLU A 54 -6.71 2.82 -1.13
C GLU A 54 -5.98 2.55 -2.46
N LEU A 55 -4.69 2.88 -2.55
CA LEU A 55 -3.86 2.53 -3.71
C LEU A 55 -3.74 1.00 -3.88
N ASP A 56 -3.64 0.26 -2.79
CA ASP A 56 -3.58 -1.20 -2.79
C ASP A 56 -4.84 -1.85 -3.38
N LYS A 57 -6.02 -1.34 -2.98
CA LYS A 57 -7.31 -1.73 -3.56
C LYS A 57 -7.38 -1.43 -5.05
N LEU A 58 -6.86 -0.29 -5.49
CA LEU A 58 -6.81 0.06 -6.92
C LEU A 58 -5.95 -0.95 -7.69
N VAL A 59 -4.78 -1.32 -7.17
CA VAL A 59 -3.92 -2.34 -7.76
C VAL A 59 -4.64 -3.68 -7.86
N GLN A 60 -5.35 -4.09 -6.81
CA GLN A 60 -6.19 -5.30 -6.84
C GLN A 60 -7.26 -5.23 -7.94
N SER A 61 -7.87 -4.05 -8.13
CA SER A 61 -8.90 -3.85 -9.16
C SER A 61 -8.37 -3.94 -10.60
N LEU A 62 -7.07 -3.66 -10.81
CA LEU A 62 -6.46 -3.68 -12.15
C LEU A 62 -6.40 -5.10 -12.71
N TYR A 63 -6.00 -6.08 -11.90
CA TYR A 63 -5.87 -7.47 -12.38
C TYR A 63 -7.10 -8.33 -12.10
N SER A 64 -8.03 -7.90 -11.26
CA SER A 64 -9.32 -8.59 -11.09
C SER A 64 -10.21 -8.46 -12.32
N LYS A 65 -10.01 -7.39 -13.10
CA LYS A 65 -10.71 -7.12 -14.38
C LYS A 65 -10.02 -7.73 -15.61
N LEU A 66 -8.84 -8.34 -15.43
CA LEU A 66 -8.09 -9.10 -16.45
C LEU A 66 -8.38 -10.60 -16.33
#